data_AF-A0A7G9YHK9-F1
#
_entry.id   AF-A0A7G9YHK9-F1
#
_cell.length_a   1.000
_cell.length_b   1.000
_cell.length_c   1.000
_cell.angle_alpha   90.00
_cell.angle_beta   90.00
_cell.angle_gamma   90.00
#
_symmetry.space_group_name_H-M   'P 1'
#
loop_
_entity.id
_entity.type
_entity.pdbx_description
1 polymer ?
#
loop_
_entity_poly.entity_id
_entity_poly.type
_entity_poly.pdbx_seq_one_letter_code
_entity_poly.pdbx_strand_id
1 'polypeptide(L)' 'MHPIQKQYVTNESGTKIAVQLDIRSYQRLEEYIELLEDRIDLELAMKESPDLTNWDDFVKELREEGKL' A
#
# COMPACT_ATOMS: atom_id res chain seq x y z
N MET A 1 7.30 14.02 -3.30
CA MET A 1 5.86 14.02 -2.99
C MET A 1 5.31 15.43 -3.09
N HIS A 2 4.24 15.64 -3.85
CA HIS A 2 3.47 16.88 -3.73
C HIS A 2 2.67 16.85 -2.43
N PRO A 3 2.59 17.97 -1.68
CA PRO A 3 1.87 18.01 -0.41
C PRO A 3 0.37 17.79 -0.64
N ILE A 4 -0.24 16.93 0.19
CA ILE A 4 -1.70 16.76 0.26
C ILE A 4 -2.28 18.08 0.77
N GLN A 5 -3.04 18.77 -0.07
CA GLN A 5 -3.72 20.00 0.32
C GLN A 5 -5.02 19.64 1.01
N LYS A 6 -5.07 19.86 2.33
CA LYS A 6 -6.26 19.62 3.15
C LYS A 6 -6.94 20.92 3.53
N GLN A 7 -8.26 20.93 3.43
CA GLN A 7 -9.12 21.94 3.99
C GLN A 7 -9.96 21.36 5.13
N TYR A 8 -10.44 22.21 6.03
CA TYR A 8 -11.31 21.80 7.11
C TYR A 8 -12.73 22.27 6.84
N VAL A 9 -13.70 21.37 7.00
CA VAL A 9 -15.11 21.73 7.08
C VAL A 9 -15.41 22.03 8.54
N THR A 10 -15.95 23.21 8.82
CA THR A 10 -16.35 23.65 10.15
C THR A 10 -17.87 23.74 10.26
N ASN A 11 -18.42 23.43 11.43
CA ASN A 11 -19.82 23.72 11.74
C ASN A 11 -20.02 25.23 12.02
N GLU A 12 -21.26 25.63 12.35
CA GLU A 12 -21.62 27.02 12.64
C GLU A 12 -20.86 27.62 13.84
N SER A 13 -20.42 26.78 14.79
CA SER A 13 -19.61 27.20 15.94
C SER A 13 -18.10 27.28 15.63
N GLY A 14 -17.69 27.08 14.37
CA GLY A 14 -16.28 27.07 13.96
C GLY A 14 -15.52 25.80 14.35
N THR A 15 -16.20 24.78 14.88
CA THR A 15 -15.63 23.49 15.24
C THR A 15 -15.38 22.68 13.96
N LYS A 16 -14.15 22.18 13.79
CA LYS A 16 -13.78 21.31 12.66
C LYS A 16 -14.49 19.96 12.78
N ILE A 17 -15.25 19.59 11.77
CA ILE A 17 -16.05 18.35 11.75
C ILE A 17 -15.63 17.38 10.65
N ALA A 18 -14.94 17.86 9.60
CA ALA A 18 -14.41 17.01 8.55
C ALA A 18 -13.16 17.61 7.91
N VAL A 19 -12.47 16.78 7.13
CA VAL A 19 -11.38 17.18 6.24
C VAL A 19 -11.88 17.03 4.80
N GLN A 20 -11.70 18.07 4.01
CA GLN A 20 -11.97 18.03 2.58
C GLN A 20 -10.65 17.95 1.82
N LEU A 21 -10.59 17.01 0.88
CA LEU A 21 -9.49 16.83 -0.06
C LEU A 21 -10.00 17.12 -1.47
N ASP A 22 -9.13 17.62 -2.33
CA ASP A 22 -9.39 17.53 -3.77
C ASP A 22 -9.29 16.06 -4.22
N ILE A 23 -9.91 15.75 -5.36
CA ILE A 23 -10.00 14.36 -5.84
C ILE A 23 -8.63 13.70 -6.06
N ARG A 24 -7.62 14.46 -6.49
CA ARG A 24 -6.27 13.90 -6.73
C ARG A 24 -5.56 13.62 -5.41
N SER A 25 -5.73 14.50 -4.42
CA SER A 25 -5.23 14.28 -3.06
C SER A 25 -5.89 13.08 -2.39
N TYR A 26 -7.19 12.87 -2.62
CA TYR A 26 -7.92 11.70 -2.14
C TYR A 26 -7.39 10.40 -2.76
N GLN A 27 -7.34 10.32 -4.10
CA GLN A 27 -6.86 9.13 -4.81
C GLN A 27 -5.44 8.73 -4.40
N ARG A 28 -4.54 9.70 -4.23
CA ARG A 28 -3.17 9.43 -3.76
C ARG A 28 -3.12 8.93 -2.34
N LEU A 29 -4.04 9.38 -1.49
CA LEU A 29 -4.13 8.90 -0.12
C LEU A 29 -4.60 7.44 -0.13
N GLU A 30 -5.58 7.09 -0.95
CA GLU A 30 -5.99 5.70 -1.15
C GLU A 30 -4.83 4.84 -1.67
N GLU A 31 -4.17 5.23 -2.75
CA GLU A 31 -3.01 4.50 -3.30
C GLU A 31 -1.90 4.27 -2.26
N TYR A 32 -1.67 5.24 -1.38
CA TYR A 32 -0.67 5.10 -0.32
C TYR A 32 -1.12 4.17 0.80
N ILE A 33 -2.42 4.16 1.14
CA ILE A 33 -2.97 3.22 2.11
C ILE A 33 -2.87 1.79 1.58
N GLU A 34 -3.29 1.56 0.34
CA GLU A 34 -3.19 0.25 -0.33
C GLU A 34 -1.75 -0.29 -0.32
N LEU A 35 -0.77 0.57 -0.65
CA LEU A 35 0.65 0.19 -0.59
C LEU A 35 1.09 -0.26 0.83
N LEU A 36 0.56 0.37 1.87
CA LEU A 36 0.87 -0.01 3.25
C LEU A 36 0.19 -1.32 3.63
N GLU A 37 -1.04 -1.54 3.19
CA GLU A 37 -1.80 -2.78 3.40
C GLU A 37 -1.12 -3.96 2.69
N ASP A 38 -0.77 -3.81 1.41
CA ASP A 38 -0.01 -4.80 0.63
C ASP A 38 1.29 -5.21 1.33
N ARG A 39 1.97 -4.25 1.95
CA ARG A 39 3.22 -4.52 2.68
C ARG A 39 2.98 -5.37 3.92
N ILE A 40 1.91 -5.09 4.66
CA ILE A 40 1.53 -5.86 5.85
C ILE A 40 1.14 -7.28 5.43
N ASP A 41 0.34 -7.41 4.38
CA ASP A 41 -0.09 -8.70 3.85
C ASP A 41 1.10 -9.55 3.39
N LEU A 42 2.08 -8.94 2.72
CA LEU A 42 3.32 -9.62 2.35
C LEU A 42 4.10 -10.09 3.59
N GLU A 43 4.27 -9.23 4.59
CA GLU A 43 4.96 -9.60 5.83
C GLU A 43 4.24 -10.73 6.59
N LEU A 44 2.90 -10.76 6.57
CA LEU A 44 2.11 -11.83 7.16
C LEU A 44 2.25 -13.13 6.37
N ALA A 45 2.14 -13.08 5.04
CA ALA A 45 2.35 -14.25 4.18
C ALA A 45 3.74 -14.86 4.38
N MET A 46 4.78 -14.03 4.51
CA MET A 46 6.14 -14.47 4.83
C MET A 46 6.28 -15.14 6.21
N LYS A 47 5.50 -14.70 7.21
CA LYS A 47 5.51 -15.33 8.53
C LYS A 47 4.74 -16.65 8.56
N GLU A 48 3.66 -16.75 7.80
CA GLU A 48 2.76 -17.90 7.82
C GLU A 48 3.21 -19.02 6.86
N SER A 49 4.00 -18.71 5.84
CA SER A 49 4.57 -19.69 4.91
C SER A 49 6.10 -19.72 5.00
N PRO A 50 6.68 -20.62 5.82
CA PRO A 50 8.13 -20.74 5.94
C PRO A 50 8.84 -21.27 4.67
N ASP A 51 8.07 -21.80 3.71
CA ASP A 51 8.60 -22.42 2.47
C ASP A 51 8.55 -21.47 1.26
N LEU A 52 8.45 -20.15 1.49
CA LEU A 52 8.51 -19.16 0.41
C LEU A 52 9.95 -18.96 -0.06
N THR A 53 10.24 -19.39 -1.29
CA THR A 53 11.49 -19.11 -2.00
C THR A 53 11.38 -17.78 -2.76
N ASN A 54 12.46 -16.99 -2.76
CA ASN A 54 12.54 -15.78 -3.58
C ASN A 54 12.39 -16.15 -5.07
N TRP A 55 11.67 -15.32 -5.83
CA TRP A 55 11.43 -15.49 -7.26
C TRP A 55 12.71 -15.78 -8.06
N ASP A 56 13.81 -15.07 -7.77
CA ASP A 56 15.07 -15.27 -8.51
C ASP A 56 15.66 -16.67 -8.26
N ASP A 57 15.58 -17.15 -7.02
CA ASP A 57 16.04 -18.49 -6.64
C ASP A 57 15.13 -19.56 -7.25
N PHE A 58 13.81 -19.35 -7.24
CA PHE A 58 12.83 -20.23 -7.89
C PHE A 58 13.06 -20.35 -9.41
N VAL A 59 13.28 -19.21 -10.09
CA VAL A 59 13.56 -19.21 -11.54
C VAL A 59 14.89 -19.92 -11.85
N LYS A 60 15.89 -19.74 -10.99
CA LYS A 60 17.17 -20.44 -11.13
C LYS A 60 16.98 -21.95 -10.99
N GLU A 61 16.25 -22.42 -9.99
CA GLU A 61 15.93 -23.84 -9.80
C GLU A 61 15.23 -24.41 -11.04
N LEU A 62 14.22 -23.73 -11.59
CA LEU A 62 13.50 -24.21 -12.77
C LEU A 62 14.39 -24.34 -14.02
N ARG A 63 15.36 -23.43 -14.20
CA ARG A 63 16.36 -23.53 -15.29
C ARG A 63 17.32 -24.69 -15.08
N GLU A 64 17.77 -24.91 -13.85
CA GLU A 64 18.64 -26.04 -13.50
C GLU A 64 17.92 -27.39 -13.69
N GLU A 65 16.61 -27.43 -13.46
CA GLU A 65 15.75 -28.58 -13.72
C GLU A 65 15.35 -28.75 -15.21
N GLY A 66 15.72 -27.80 -16.08
CA GLY A 66 15.38 -27.82 -17.52
C GLY A 66 13.89 -27.66 -17.82
N LYS A 67 13.11 -27.12 -16.87
CA LYS A 67 11.67 -26.83 -17.02
C LYS A 67 11.43 -25.43 -17.61
N LEU A 68 12.49 -24.64 -17.76
CA LEU A 68 12.53 -23.27 -18.29
C LEU A 68 13.79 -23.05 -19.13
#